data_AF-A0AAW6YLQ0-F1
#
_entry.id   AF-A0AAW6YLQ0-F1
#
_cell.length_a   1.000
_cell.length_b   1.000
_cell.length_c   1.000
_cell.angle_alpha   90.00
_cell.angle_beta   90.00
_cell.angle_gamma   90.00
#
_symmetry.space_group_name_H-M   'P 1'
#
loop_
_entity.id
_entity.type
_entity.pdbx_description
1 polymer ?
#
loop_
_entity_poly.entity_id
_entity_poly.type
_entity_poly.pdbx_seq_one_letter_code
_entity_poly.pdbx_strand_id
1 'polypeptide(L)'
;NKEGRDFEEVIKDIASTVDGPVSAEVTSYDYQGMVEEARQLAAWADNVVVKIPMTEDGLKATHTLAQEGIKTNVTLIFSVSQGL
;
A
#
# COMPACT_ATOMS: atom_id res chain seq x y z
N ASN A 1 6.15 -18.10 -1.62
CA ASN A 1 5.23 -17.38 -2.54
C ASN A 1 4.96 -18.22 -3.77
N LYS A 2 3.71 -18.22 -4.27
CA LYS A 2 3.28 -19.07 -5.41
C LYS A 2 4.12 -18.88 -6.68
N GLU A 3 4.61 -17.66 -6.91
CA GLU A 3 5.41 -17.30 -8.08
C GLU A 3 6.91 -17.66 -7.95
N GLY A 4 7.40 -17.96 -6.74
CA GLY A 4 8.83 -18.27 -6.53
C GLY A 4 9.82 -17.12 -6.77
N ARG A 5 9.32 -15.89 -6.99
CA ARG A 5 10.10 -14.67 -7.28
C ARG A 5 10.13 -13.71 -6.08
N ASP A 6 11.09 -12.80 -6.10
CA ASP A 6 11.15 -11.68 -5.16
C ASP A 6 9.95 -10.74 -5.33
N PHE A 7 9.45 -10.20 -4.23
CA PHE A 7 8.23 -9.39 -4.24
C PHE A 7 8.43 -8.02 -4.91
N GLU A 8 9.55 -7.35 -4.64
CA GLU A 8 9.87 -6.05 -5.23
C GLU A 8 10.05 -6.17 -6.75
N GLU A 9 10.76 -7.21 -7.21
CA GLU A 9 10.90 -7.50 -8.64
C GLU A 9 9.54 -7.69 -9.32
N VAL A 10 8.65 -8.46 -8.71
CA VAL A 10 7.31 -8.71 -9.27
C VAL A 10 6.49 -7.41 -9.34
N ILE A 11 6.54 -6.56 -8.30
CA ILE A 11 5.82 -5.28 -8.33
C ILE A 11 6.38 -4.35 -9.41
N LYS A 12 7.71 -4.24 -9.55
CA LYS A 12 8.34 -3.42 -10.59
C LYS A 12 8.04 -3.90 -12.00
N ASP A 13 8.03 -5.21 -12.22
CA ASP A 13 7.62 -5.80 -13.51
C ASP A 13 6.17 -5.44 -13.86
N ILE A 14 5.25 -5.59 -12.91
CA ILE A 14 3.84 -5.23 -13.13
C ILE A 14 3.72 -3.73 -13.40
N ALA A 15 4.36 -2.89 -12.56
CA ALA A 15 4.34 -1.44 -12.67
C ALA A 15 4.91 -0.90 -13.98
N SER A 16 5.91 -1.57 -14.55
CA SER A 16 6.45 -1.23 -15.88
C SER A 16 5.61 -1.75 -17.04
N THR A 17 4.74 -2.73 -16.81
CA THR A 17 3.87 -3.32 -17.84
C THR A 17 2.54 -2.57 -17.98
N VAL A 18 2.07 -1.89 -16.92
CA VAL A 18 0.78 -1.19 -16.92
C VAL A 18 0.94 0.30 -16.65
N ASP A 19 0.25 1.13 -17.42
CA ASP A 19 0.23 2.59 -17.20
C ASP A 19 -0.60 3.00 -15.97
N GLY A 20 -1.42 2.06 -15.46
CA GLY A 20 -2.35 2.30 -14.36
C GLY A 20 -1.76 2.09 -12.97
N PRO A 21 -2.53 2.39 -11.91
CA PRO A 21 -2.10 2.17 -10.53
C PRO A 21 -1.88 0.68 -10.20
N VAL A 22 -0.80 0.38 -9.48
CA VAL A 22 -0.49 -0.97 -8.97
C VAL A 22 -0.56 -0.97 -7.46
N SER A 23 -1.50 -1.72 -6.89
CA SER A 23 -1.63 -1.82 -5.43
C SER A 23 -0.68 -2.85 -4.83
N ALA A 24 0.21 -2.42 -3.92
CA ALA A 24 1.10 -3.28 -3.14
C ALA A 24 0.77 -3.15 -1.63
N GLU A 25 0.69 -4.27 -0.91
CA GLU A 25 0.18 -4.32 0.47
C GLU A 25 1.31 -4.35 1.51
N VAL A 26 1.11 -3.61 2.60
CA VAL A 26 1.97 -3.67 3.79
C VAL A 26 1.71 -4.96 4.57
N THR A 27 2.72 -5.44 5.29
CA THR A 27 2.64 -6.64 6.13
C THR A 27 2.69 -6.35 7.62
N SER A 28 3.14 -5.17 8.03
CA SER A 28 3.06 -4.72 9.42
C SER A 28 1.60 -4.51 9.88
N TYR A 29 1.39 -4.70 11.19
CA TYR A 29 0.10 -4.53 11.86
C TYR A 29 0.04 -3.28 12.75
N ASP A 30 1.16 -2.58 12.94
CA ASP A 30 1.25 -1.38 13.77
C ASP A 30 1.51 -0.13 12.92
N TYR A 31 1.11 1.02 13.44
CA TYR A 31 1.24 2.30 12.74
C TYR A 31 2.65 2.58 12.21
N GLN A 32 3.71 2.35 13.01
CA GLN A 32 5.07 2.73 12.62
C GLN A 32 5.58 1.84 11.49
N GLY A 33 5.38 0.53 11.63
CA GLY A 33 5.78 -0.42 10.59
C GLY A 33 5.00 -0.21 9.28
N MET A 34 3.70 0.09 9.35
CA MET A 34 2.92 0.39 8.13
C MET A 34 3.46 1.62 7.39
N VAL A 35 3.81 2.68 8.11
CA VAL A 35 4.36 3.91 7.49
C VAL A 35 5.74 3.67 6.89
N GLU A 36 6.61 2.94 7.58
CA GLU A 36 7.95 2.62 7.07
C GLU A 36 7.88 1.75 5.81
N GLU A 37 7.12 0.65 5.86
CA GLU A 37 6.91 -0.24 4.71
C GLU A 37 6.26 0.50 3.54
N ALA A 38 5.24 1.32 3.80
CA ALA A 38 4.56 2.10 2.77
C ALA A 38 5.51 3.03 2.00
N ARG A 39 6.44 3.69 2.69
CA ARG A 39 7.47 4.55 2.05
C ARG A 39 8.41 3.74 1.16
N GLN A 40 8.79 2.54 1.57
CA GLN A 40 9.60 1.64 0.76
C GLN A 40 8.84 1.20 -0.49
N LEU A 41 7.59 0.74 -0.34
CA LEU A 41 6.74 0.32 -1.45
C LEU A 41 6.52 1.45 -2.46
N ALA A 42 6.21 2.65 -1.99
CA ALA A 42 5.97 3.82 -2.85
C ALA A 42 7.21 4.25 -3.65
N ALA A 43 8.42 3.92 -3.18
CA ALA A 43 9.66 4.22 -3.88
C ALA A 43 9.97 3.26 -5.05
N TRP A 44 9.21 2.17 -5.19
CA TRP A 44 9.47 1.16 -6.22
C TRP A 44 9.06 1.60 -7.63
N ALA A 45 7.97 2.37 -7.76
CA ALA A 45 7.53 3.01 -9.01
C ALA A 45 6.45 4.09 -8.74
N ASP A 46 6.36 5.10 -9.62
CA ASP A 46 5.45 6.26 -9.48
C ASP A 46 3.95 5.92 -9.49
N ASN A 47 3.60 4.78 -10.06
CA ASN A 47 2.23 4.25 -10.13
C ASN A 47 1.90 3.25 -9.00
N VAL A 48 2.79 3.05 -8.01
CA VAL A 48 2.47 2.26 -6.82
C VAL A 48 1.43 2.99 -5.96
N VAL A 49 0.45 2.23 -5.49
CA VAL A 49 -0.54 2.65 -4.50
C VAL A 49 -0.46 1.71 -3.30
N VAL A 50 -0.21 2.23 -2.12
CA VAL A 50 -0.02 1.39 -0.94
C VAL A 50 -1.37 0.91 -0.40
N LYS A 51 -1.55 -0.41 -0.36
CA LYS A 51 -2.74 -1.04 0.21
C LYS A 51 -2.58 -1.14 1.73
N ILE A 52 -3.53 -0.55 2.45
CA ILE A 52 -3.54 -0.45 3.92
C ILE A 52 -4.82 -1.07 4.47
N PRO A 53 -4.79 -1.95 5.49
CA PRO A 53 -6.00 -2.53 6.05
C PRO A 53 -6.83 -1.49 6.83
N MET A 54 -8.16 -1.63 6.79
CA MET A 54 -9.09 -0.84 7.59
C MET A 54 -8.97 -1.18 9.09
N THR A 55 -8.05 -0.51 9.77
CA THR A 55 -7.84 -0.56 11.23
C THR A 55 -7.59 0.85 11.77
N GLU A 56 -7.61 1.03 13.09
CA GLU A 56 -7.29 2.33 13.69
C GLU A 56 -5.89 2.81 13.30
N ASP A 57 -4.90 1.93 13.39
CA ASP A 57 -3.52 2.24 13.00
C ASP A 57 -3.37 2.39 11.48
N GLY A 58 -4.13 1.62 10.68
CA GLY A 58 -4.18 1.78 9.23
C GLY A 58 -4.73 3.15 8.81
N LEU A 59 -5.77 3.66 9.49
CA LEU A 59 -6.29 5.01 9.24
C LEU A 59 -5.30 6.11 9.67
N LYS A 60 -4.60 5.93 10.80
CA LYS A 60 -3.51 6.83 11.21
C LYS A 60 -2.39 6.84 10.16
N ALA A 61 -1.96 5.66 9.71
CA ALA A 61 -0.92 5.52 8.68
C ALA A 61 -1.37 6.18 7.37
N THR A 62 -2.62 5.94 6.95
CA THR A 62 -3.21 6.56 5.75
C THR A 62 -3.19 8.08 5.83
N HIS A 63 -3.49 8.67 6.99
CA HIS A 63 -3.42 10.11 7.19
C HIS A 63 -1.99 10.66 7.01
N THR A 64 -1.00 10.03 7.65
CA THR A 64 0.42 10.41 7.53
C THR A 64 0.90 10.29 6.08
N LEU A 65 0.61 9.18 5.42
CA LEU A 65 1.01 8.93 4.04
C LEU A 65 0.38 9.93 3.06
N ALA A 66 -0.87 10.33 3.29
CA ALA A 66 -1.53 11.36 2.50
C ALA A 66 -0.83 12.73 2.63
N GLN A 67 -0.33 13.09 3.83
CA GLN A 67 0.46 14.32 4.03
C GLN A 67 1.81 14.26 3.29
N GLU A 68 2.34 13.06 3.07
CA GLU A 68 3.58 12.81 2.32
C GLU A 68 3.35 12.69 0.81
N GLY A 69 2.09 12.76 0.34
CA GLY A 69 1.76 12.59 -1.08
C GLY A 69 1.81 11.15 -1.58
N ILE A 70 1.89 10.17 -0.67
CA ILE A 70 1.89 8.74 -1.01
C ILE A 70 0.45 8.29 -1.23
N LYS A 71 0.19 7.72 -2.41
CA LYS A 71 -1.14 7.20 -2.79
C LYS A 71 -1.45 5.95 -1.97
N THR A 72 -2.65 5.88 -1.41
CA THR A 72 -3.12 4.75 -0.60
C THR A 72 -4.42 4.16 -1.12
N ASN A 73 -4.64 2.86 -0.83
CA ASN A 73 -5.86 2.12 -1.11
C ASN A 73 -6.26 1.38 0.18
N VAL A 74 -7.26 1.90 0.88
CA VAL A 74 -7.71 1.27 2.13
C VAL A 74 -8.57 0.04 1.79
N THR A 75 -8.14 -1.13 2.27
CA THR A 75 -8.74 -2.44 1.98
C THR A 75 -9.49 -3.01 3.19
N LEU A 76 -10.17 -4.15 3.02
CA LEU A 76 -10.94 -4.84 4.07
C LEU A 76 -12.09 -3.98 4.65
N ILE A 77 -12.69 -3.15 3.79
CA ILE A 77 -13.91 -2.39 4.07
C ILE A 77 -15.11 -3.30 3.80
N PHE A 78 -15.94 -3.54 4.82
CA PHE A 78 -17.12 -4.42 4.73
C PHE A 78 -18.43 -3.71 5.12
N SER A 79 -18.35 -2.42 5.44
CA SER A 79 -19.51 -1.59 5.78
C SER A 79 -19.35 -0.19 5.21
N VAL A 80 -20.48 0.51 5.03
CA VAL A 80 -20.48 1.91 4.57
C VAL A 80 -19.73 2.80 5.56
N SER A 81 -19.95 2.61 6.86
CA SER A 81 -19.31 3.41 7.91
C SER A 81 -17.79 3.35 7.90
N GLN A 82 -17.19 2.26 7.41
CA GLN A 82 -15.74 2.16 7.22
C GLN A 82 -15.26 2.94 5.98
N GLY A 83 -16.08 3.08 4.94
CA GLY A 83 -15.72 3.75 3.68
C GLY A 83 -16.05 5.24 3.60
N LEU A 84 -16.56 5.84 4.67
CA LEU A 84 -16.88 7.27 4.79
C LEU A 84 -15.70 8.05 5.39
#